data_AF-A0A4Y7PFJ0-F1
#
_entry.id   AF-A0A4Y7PFJ0-F1
#
_cell.length_a   1.000
_cell.length_b   1.000
_cell.length_c   1.000
_cell.angle_alpha   90.00
_cell.angle_beta   90.00
_cell.angle_gamma   90.00
#
_symmetry.space_group_name_H-M   'P 1'
#
loop_
_entity.id
_entity.type
_entity.pdbx_description
1 polymer ?
#
loop_
_entity_poly.entity_id
_entity_poly.type
_entity_poly.pdbx_seq_one_letter_code
_entity_poly.pdbx_strand_id
1 'polypeptide(L)' 'MSKVREAVEWTFGEATRLWGYLDFLRNQKLLLQPVGLYYMCGLLFSNAHTILHRPQVPQYFMCEPPSLNEYFH' A
#
# COMPACT_ATOMS: atom_id res chain seq x y z
N MET A 1 5.05 -13.54 15.13
CA MET A 1 3.92 -13.55 14.17
C MET A 1 4.28 -14.47 13.02
N SER A 2 3.33 -14.88 12.17
CA SER A 2 3.70 -15.60 10.95
C SER A 2 4.20 -14.59 9.91
N LYS A 3 5.22 -14.95 9.12
CA LYS A 3 5.76 -14.08 8.05
C LYS A 3 4.67 -13.55 7.10
N VAL A 4 3.64 -14.36 6.84
CA VAL A 4 2.50 -14.00 6.00
C VAL A 4 1.68 -12.86 6.62
N ARG A 5 1.43 -12.92 7.94
CA ARG A 5 0.70 -11.86 8.64
C ARG A 5 1.52 -10.57 8.72
N GLU A 6 2.82 -10.68 8.98
CA GLU A 6 3.73 -9.52 9.03
C GLU A 6 3.71 -8.75 7.71
N ALA A 7 3.81 -9.46 6.57
CA ALA A 7 3.76 -8.82 5.25
C ALA A 7 2.47 -8.01 5.03
N VAL A 8 1.32 -8.58 5.42
CA VAL A 8 0.02 -7.92 5.27
C VAL A 8 -0.08 -6.71 6.19
N GLU A 9 0.17 -6.89 7.48
CA GLU A 9 0.05 -5.83 8.49
C GLU A 9 1.01 -4.65 8.20
N TRP A 10 2.24 -4.94 7.75
CA TRP A 10 3.21 -3.90 7.39
C TRP A 10 2.81 -3.15 6.13
N THR A 11 2.24 -3.83 5.13
CA THR A 11 1.73 -3.17 3.91
C THR A 11 0.57 -2.23 4.22
N PHE A 12 -0.35 -2.66 5.09
CA PHE A 12 -1.43 -1.80 5.59
C PHE A 12 -0.88 -0.57 6.31
N GLY A 13 0.08 -0.76 7.22
CA GLY A 13 0.71 0.33 7.96
C GLY A 13 1.42 1.33 7.06
N GLU A 14 2.12 0.85 6.02
CA GLU A 14 2.80 1.73 5.07
C GLU A 14 1.81 2.52 4.20
N ALA A 15 0.73 1.86 3.74
CA ALA A 15 -0.30 2.53 2.95
C ALA A 15 -1.02 3.62 3.73
N THR A 16 -1.38 3.39 4.99
CA THR A 16 -2.02 4.42 5.84
C THR A 16 -1.06 5.54 6.22
N ARG A 17 0.23 5.22 6.38
CA ARG A 17 1.29 6.23 6.61
C ARG A 17 1.50 7.16 5.41
N LEU A 18 1.48 6.62 4.19
CA LEU A 18 1.62 7.40 2.96
C LEU A 18 0.34 8.18 2.62
N TRP A 19 -0.82 7.57 2.85
CA TRP A 19 -2.12 8.09 2.41
C TRP A 19 -3.05 8.30 3.60
N GLY A 20 -2.90 9.44 4.30
CA GLY A 20 -3.69 9.75 5.49
C GLY A 20 -5.21 9.75 5.28
N TYR A 21 -5.70 9.88 4.04
CA TYR A 21 -7.11 9.73 3.73
C TYR A 21 -7.62 8.31 4.00
N LEU A 22 -6.80 7.26 3.78
CA LEU A 22 -7.18 5.86 4.04
C LEU A 22 -7.40 5.56 5.52
N ASP A 23 -6.75 6.33 6.41
CA ASP A 23 -6.86 6.19 7.87
C ASP A 23 -7.91 7.14 8.48
N PHE A 24 -8.49 8.04 7.69
CA PHE A 24 -9.42 9.04 8.18
C PHE A 24 -10.87 8.54 8.22
N LEU A 25 -11.18 7.70 9.22
CA LEU A 25 -12.48 7.03 9.38
C LEU A 25 -13.69 7.98 9.30
N ARG A 26 -13.58 9.20 9.84
CA ARG A 26 -14.67 10.20 9.83
C ARG A 26 -15.10 10.62 8.41
N ASN A 27 -14.24 10.40 7.40
CA ASN A 27 -14.50 10.74 5.99
C ASN A 27 -14.41 9.52 5.06
N GLN A 28 -14.47 8.29 5.61
CA GLN A 28 -14.61 7.05 4.86
C GLN A 28 -16.07 6.62 4.88
N LYS A 29 -16.89 7.23 4.01
CA LYS A 29 -18.34 6.98 3.99
C LYS A 29 -18.69 5.88 3.00
N LEU A 30 -18.85 4.65 3.52
CA LEU A 30 -19.35 3.51 2.75
C LEU A 30 -20.67 3.87 2.05
N LEU A 31 -20.82 3.42 0.79
CA LEU A 31 -21.98 3.67 -0.08
C LEU A 31 -22.25 5.14 -0.45
N LEU A 32 -21.52 6.10 0.12
CA LEU A 32 -21.62 7.53 -0.21
C LEU A 32 -20.37 8.05 -0.94
N GLN A 33 -19.27 7.31 -0.85
CA GLN A 33 -18.00 7.60 -1.49
C GLN A 33 -17.41 6.30 -2.04
N PRO A 34 -16.57 6.37 -3.09
CA PRO A 34 -15.93 5.20 -3.68
C PRO A 34 -14.71 4.77 -2.83
N VAL A 35 -14.95 4.47 -1.55
CA VAL A 35 -13.91 4.14 -0.56
C VAL A 35 -13.04 2.94 -0.97
N GLY A 36 -13.65 1.94 -1.61
CA GLY A 36 -12.92 0.80 -2.16
C GLY A 36 -11.96 1.21 -3.29
N LEU A 37 -12.39 2.11 -4.18
CA LEU A 37 -11.52 2.63 -5.25
C LEU A 37 -10.37 3.45 -4.67
N TYR A 38 -10.64 4.30 -3.67
CA TYR A 38 -9.59 5.07 -2.99
C TYR A 38 -8.54 4.16 -2.35
N TYR A 39 -8.96 3.08 -1.72
CA TYR A 39 -8.05 2.08 -1.16
C TYR A 39 -7.22 1.38 -2.25
N MET A 40 -7.85 0.95 -3.34
CA MET A 40 -7.13 0.32 -4.46
C MET A 40 -6.11 1.26 -5.11
N CYS A 41 -6.48 2.52 -5.37
CA CYS A 41 -5.56 3.53 -5.89
C CYS A 41 -4.41 3.82 -4.90
N GLY A 42 -4.71 3.91 -3.60
CA GLY A 42 -3.71 4.08 -2.56
C GLY A 42 -2.69 2.94 -2.55
N LEU A 43 -3.13 1.68 -2.63
CA LEU A 43 -2.22 0.54 -2.73
C LEU A 43 -1.40 0.54 -4.02
N LEU A 44 -2.02 0.87 -5.16
CA LEU A 44 -1.32 1.00 -6.45
C LEU A 44 -0.17 2.01 -6.34
N PHE A 45 -0.43 3.18 -5.74
CA PHE A 45 0.59 4.20 -5.53
C PHE A 45 1.59 3.84 -4.43
N SER A 46 1.20 3.08 -3.39
CA SER A 46 2.14 2.54 -2.40
C SER A 46 3.15 1.58 -3.03
N ASN A 47 2.72 0.77 -3.99
CA ASN A 47 3.61 -0.12 -4.74
C ASN A 47 4.56 0.68 -5.64
N ALA A 48 4.06 1.71 -6.34
CA ALA A 48 4.93 2.63 -7.09
C ALA A 48 5.95 3.35 -6.21
N HIS A 49 5.53 3.82 -5.02
CA HIS A 49 6.42 4.41 -4.03
C HIS A 49 7.48 3.39 -3.55
N THR A 50 7.08 2.14 -3.33
CA THR A 50 7.99 1.05 -2.95
C THR A 50 9.04 0.77 -4.03
N ILE A 51 8.63 0.73 -5.30
CA ILE A 51 9.53 0.57 -6.46
C ILE A 51 10.57 1.70 -6.50
N LEU A 52 10.14 2.95 -6.32
CA LEU A 52 10.98 4.14 -6.46
C LEU A 52 11.94 4.36 -5.28
N HIS A 53 11.49 4.07 -4.04
CA HIS A 53 12.24 4.44 -2.83
C HIS A 53 12.86 3.24 -2.11
N ARG A 54 12.48 2.01 -2.49
CA ARG A 54 13.01 0.75 -1.93
C ARG A 54 13.07 0.75 -0.39
N PRO A 55 11.93 0.91 0.31
CA PRO A 55 11.88 0.90 1.77
C PRO A 55 12.33 -0.45 2.34
N GLN A 56 12.48 -0.52 3.68
CA GLN A 56 13.00 -1.71 4.36
C GLN A 56 12.09 -2.95 4.23
N VAL A 57 10.77 -2.77 4.07
CA VAL A 57 9.78 -3.85 4.01
C VAL A 57 10.10 -4.89 2.91
N PRO A 58 10.19 -4.54 1.61
CA PRO A 58 10.54 -5.50 0.56
C PRO A 58 11.91 -6.16 0.79
N GLN A 59 12.88 -5.42 1.36
CA GLN A 59 14.21 -5.96 1.68
C GLN A 59 14.14 -7.05 2.75
N TYR A 60 13.32 -6.85 3.80
CA TYR A 60 13.09 -7.84 4.86
C TYR A 60 12.48 -9.14 4.30
N PHE A 61 11.56 -9.01 3.35
CA PHE A 61 10.91 -10.16 2.71
C PHE A 61 11.71 -10.74 1.53
N MET A 62 12.87 -10.17 1.20
CA MET A 62 13.68 -10.54 0.02
C MET A 62 12.84 -10.51 -1.27
N CYS A 63 11.96 -9.52 -1.38
CA CYS A 63 11.04 -9.33 -2.50
C CYS A 63 11.52 -8.11 -3.30
N GLU A 64 12.30 -8.35 -4.35
CA GLU A 64 12.75 -7.27 -5.23
C GLU A 64 11.56 -6.70 -6.01
N PRO A 65 11.37 -5.36 -5.98
CA PRO A 65 10.29 -4.74 -6.72
C PRO A 65 10.55 -4.78 -8.24
N PRO A 66 9.51 -4.88 -9.07
CA PRO A 66 9.65 -4.71 -10.51
C PRO A 66 10.03 -3.25 -10.85
N SER A 67 10.34 -2.97 -12.12
CA SER A 67 10.39 -1.59 -12.61
C SER A 67 8.99 -0.96 -12.62
N LEU A 68 8.92 0.38 -12.64
CA LEU A 68 7.64 1.08 -12.79
C LEU A 68 6.94 0.72 -14.11
N ASN A 69 7.71 0.51 -15.18
CA ASN A 69 7.15 0.14 -16.47
C ASN A 69 6.48 -1.24 -16.41
N GLU A 70 7.14 -2.23 -15.84
CA GLU A 70 6.57 -3.58 -15.63
C GLU A 70 5.37 -3.59 -14.67
N TYR A 71 5.27 -2.59 -13.78
CA TYR A 71 4.17 -2.53 -12.82
C TYR A 71 2.89 -1.91 -13.41
N PHE A 72 3.02 -0.98 -14.35
CA PHE A 72 1.89 -0.23 -14.93
C PHE A 72 1.48 -0.67 -16.33
N HIS A 73 2.24 -1.54 -17.00
CA HIS A 73 1.96 -2.10 -18.33
C HIS A 73 1.80 -3.61 -18.27
#